data_AF-A0A1F8LHD6-F1
#
_entry.id   AF-A0A1F8LHD6-F1
#
_cell.length_a   1.000
_cell.length_b   1.000
_cell.length_c   1.000
_cell.angle_alpha   90.00
_cell.angle_beta   90.00
_cell.angle_gamma   90.00
#
_symmetry.space_group_name_H-M   'P 1'
#
loop_
_entity.id
_entity.type
_entity.pdbx_description
1 polymer ?
#
loop_
_entity_poly.entity_id
_entity_poly.type
_entity_poly.pdbx_seq_one_letter_code
_entity_poly.pdbx_strand_id
1 'polypeptide(L)'
;MTTGTWRTKAGRRALPVLLATVFAACAGPVPSPVVSATASPVPTPTATPTSAKPTLSASPEPTATVTPIPSDWPLLADPDALTRICEAPPDGEFDDTIRCGGAIEEALRALGAKARAVLRADFAYGPVCPPGVPCPVTPDAGHVVFSWPARPLPVVRVALDEYGAIIAYPPEPLPFEPPPPPVVTSPPAARPDVGEMPPPEVAHRAPYPYCGQDGGGLIGPVDEVGRRCFLDSVLAGRAAEFVVRLVTVEGDPVTEVWRFAGSGPIVVYVDQTQDSFSTGGWLRLACSLVRDAAPWTFGRGDCTVTRLP
;
A
#
# COMPACT_ATOMS: atom_id res chain seq x y z
N MET A 1 53.33 -19.33 12.14
CA MET A 1 53.26 -20.19 13.33
C MET A 1 53.08 -19.30 14.55
N THR A 2 51.83 -19.11 14.97
CA THR A 2 51.47 -18.46 16.24
C THR A 2 50.07 -18.95 16.58
N THR A 3 50.00 -19.89 17.52
CA THR A 3 48.78 -20.54 17.99
C THR A 3 48.21 -19.75 19.16
N GLY A 4 47.05 -19.13 18.94
CA GLY A 4 46.28 -18.42 19.97
C GLY A 4 45.24 -19.34 20.60
N THR A 5 45.40 -19.64 21.89
CA THR A 5 44.52 -20.45 22.72
C THR A 5 43.32 -19.63 23.23
N TRP A 6 42.11 -20.03 22.87
CA TRP A 6 40.87 -19.46 23.40
C TRP A 6 40.43 -20.21 24.65
N ARG A 7 40.39 -19.52 25.80
CA ARG A 7 39.76 -19.99 27.04
C ARG A 7 38.29 -19.61 27.03
N THR A 8 37.40 -20.60 26.97
CA THR A 8 35.98 -20.44 27.30
C THR A 8 35.80 -20.51 28.82
N LYS A 9 35.24 -19.45 29.42
CA LYS A 9 34.86 -19.44 30.84
C LYS A 9 33.35 -19.55 30.94
N ALA A 10 32.91 -20.69 31.45
CA ALA A 10 31.53 -20.96 31.81
C ALA A 10 31.06 -20.07 32.97
N GLY A 11 29.81 -19.64 32.91
CA GLY A 11 29.17 -18.86 33.98
C GLY A 11 27.67 -18.70 33.76
N ARG A 12 26.93 -19.81 33.66
CA ARG A 12 25.46 -19.78 33.75
C ARG A 12 25.07 -19.60 35.22
N ARG A 13 24.54 -18.43 35.58
CA ARG A 13 23.74 -18.24 36.80
C ARG A 13 22.28 -18.20 36.39
N ALA A 14 21.55 -19.25 36.73
CA ALA A 14 20.10 -19.26 36.65
C ALA A 14 19.53 -18.34 37.74
N LEU A 15 18.78 -17.32 37.34
CA LEU A 15 17.93 -16.55 38.24
C LEU A 15 16.50 -17.15 38.22
N PRO A 16 15.84 -17.32 39.37
CA PRO A 16 14.44 -17.70 39.40
C PRO A 16 13.57 -16.49 39.03
N VAL A 17 12.77 -16.66 37.97
CA VAL A 17 11.68 -15.74 37.61
C VAL A 17 10.50 -16.05 38.54
N LEU A 18 10.22 -15.14 39.47
CA LEU A 18 9.02 -15.14 40.30
C LEU A 18 7.87 -14.56 39.46
N LEU A 19 7.02 -15.44 38.93
CA LEU A 19 5.74 -15.09 38.32
C LEU A 19 4.76 -14.72 39.43
N ALA A 20 4.43 -13.43 39.58
CA ALA A 20 3.35 -12.96 40.44
C ALA A 20 2.11 -12.67 39.59
N THR A 21 1.17 -13.61 39.55
CA THR A 21 -0.16 -13.44 38.97
C THR A 21 -1.06 -12.71 39.96
N VAL A 22 -1.45 -11.48 39.64
CA VAL A 22 -2.52 -10.74 40.34
C VAL A 22 -3.75 -10.75 39.43
N PHE A 23 -4.67 -11.68 39.68
CA PHE A 23 -6.03 -11.61 39.15
C PHE A 23 -6.89 -10.79 40.14
N ALA A 24 -7.13 -9.53 39.81
CA ALA A 24 -8.16 -8.73 40.49
C ALA A 24 -9.43 -8.74 39.63
N ALA A 25 -10.37 -9.60 40.03
CA ALA A 25 -11.72 -9.62 39.49
C ALA A 25 -12.53 -8.46 40.09
N CYS A 26 -13.09 -7.59 39.25
CA CYS A 26 -14.19 -6.70 39.62
C CYS A 26 -15.29 -6.84 38.57
N ALA A 27 -16.22 -7.76 38.83
CA ALA A 27 -17.50 -7.83 38.14
C ALA A 27 -18.49 -6.92 38.89
N GLY A 28 -18.85 -5.80 38.28
CA GLY A 28 -19.98 -4.98 38.68
C GLY A 28 -21.13 -5.17 37.70
N PRO A 29 -22.39 -5.32 38.15
CA PRO A 29 -23.54 -5.41 37.26
C PRO A 29 -23.84 -4.06 36.62
N VAL A 30 -23.82 -4.00 35.29
CA VAL A 30 -24.29 -2.84 34.52
C VAL A 30 -25.80 -3.00 34.29
N PRO A 31 -26.65 -2.04 34.72
CA PRO A 31 -28.07 -2.09 34.46
C PRO A 31 -28.37 -1.78 32.98
N SER A 32 -29.10 -2.67 32.32
CA SER A 32 -29.61 -2.47 30.96
C SER A 32 -30.72 -1.42 30.93
N PRO A 33 -30.70 -0.44 30.01
CA PRO A 33 -31.86 0.40 29.75
C PRO A 33 -32.92 -0.36 28.95
N VAL A 34 -34.13 -0.43 29.52
CA VAL A 34 -35.35 -0.88 28.84
C VAL A 34 -35.80 0.25 27.92
N VAL A 35 -35.63 0.08 26.61
CA VAL A 35 -36.22 0.97 25.59
C VAL A 35 -37.47 0.28 25.04
N SER A 36 -38.63 0.81 25.39
CA SER A 36 -39.92 0.41 24.83
C SER A 36 -40.01 0.86 23.37
N ALA A 37 -40.09 -0.10 22.44
CA ALA A 37 -40.36 0.17 21.04
C ALA A 37 -41.87 0.37 20.82
N THR A 38 -42.27 1.57 20.41
CA THR A 38 -43.61 1.88 19.91
C THR A 38 -43.71 1.39 18.46
N ALA A 39 -44.57 0.41 18.22
CA ALA A 39 -44.86 -0.11 16.88
C ALA A 39 -45.57 0.95 16.02
N SER A 40 -44.98 1.28 14.87
CA SER A 40 -45.64 2.06 13.81
C SER A 40 -46.35 1.12 12.82
N PRO A 41 -47.52 1.53 12.28
CA PRO A 41 -48.32 0.70 11.38
C PRO A 41 -47.67 0.55 9.99
N VAL A 42 -47.71 -0.68 9.49
CA VAL A 42 -47.26 -1.10 8.16
C VAL A 42 -48.24 -0.57 7.09
N PRO A 43 -47.79 0.23 6.10
CA PRO A 43 -48.63 0.56 4.95
C PRO A 43 -48.71 -0.60 3.95
N THR A 44 -49.93 -0.84 3.47
CA THR A 44 -50.31 -1.83 2.45
C THR A 44 -49.67 -1.50 1.09
N PRO A 45 -49.07 -2.47 0.38
CA PRO A 45 -48.55 -2.22 -0.97
C PRO A 45 -49.69 -2.14 -2.00
N THR A 46 -49.75 -1.02 -2.73
CA THR A 46 -50.56 -0.82 -3.92
C THR A 46 -49.87 -1.45 -5.14
N ALA A 47 -50.58 -2.33 -5.84
CA ALA A 47 -50.10 -3.00 -7.05
C ALA A 47 -49.77 -2.00 -8.17
N THR A 48 -48.56 -2.09 -8.71
CA THR A 48 -48.09 -1.32 -9.87
C THR A 48 -48.29 -2.12 -11.15
N PRO A 49 -48.78 -1.54 -12.26
CA PRO A 49 -49.02 -2.24 -13.50
C PRO A 49 -47.73 -2.67 -14.22
N THR A 50 -47.75 -3.90 -14.71
CA THR A 50 -46.72 -4.55 -15.54
C THR A 50 -46.52 -3.78 -16.85
N SER A 51 -45.42 -3.02 -16.95
CA SER A 51 -44.96 -2.45 -18.21
C SER A 51 -44.11 -3.48 -18.95
N ALA A 52 -44.53 -3.83 -20.17
CA ALA A 52 -43.84 -4.78 -21.03
C ALA A 52 -42.40 -4.31 -21.36
N LYS A 53 -41.43 -5.17 -21.08
CA LYS A 53 -40.01 -4.99 -21.35
C LYS A 53 -39.75 -5.16 -22.85
N PRO A 54 -39.21 -4.16 -23.59
CA PRO A 54 -38.78 -4.36 -24.96
C PRO A 54 -37.55 -5.28 -24.98
N THR A 55 -37.68 -6.42 -25.66
CA THR A 55 -36.60 -7.37 -25.92
C THR A 55 -35.71 -6.79 -27.03
N LEU A 56 -34.64 -6.09 -26.63
CA LEU A 56 -33.57 -5.72 -27.56
C LEU A 56 -32.69 -6.95 -27.78
N SER A 57 -32.84 -7.55 -28.96
CA SER A 57 -31.99 -8.62 -29.47
C SER A 57 -30.65 -8.02 -29.90
N ALA A 58 -29.69 -7.93 -28.97
CA ALA A 58 -28.34 -7.49 -29.28
C ALA A 58 -27.64 -8.59 -30.12
N SER A 59 -27.31 -8.26 -31.37
CA SER A 59 -26.44 -9.08 -32.21
C SER A 59 -25.03 -9.03 -31.60
N PRO A 60 -24.37 -10.18 -31.36
CA PRO A 60 -23.01 -10.19 -30.82
C PRO A 60 -22.06 -9.57 -31.84
N GLU A 61 -21.59 -8.37 -31.54
CA GLU A 61 -20.54 -7.70 -32.32
C GLU A 61 -19.27 -8.57 -32.27
N PRO A 62 -18.55 -8.75 -33.38
CA PRO A 62 -17.36 -9.60 -33.41
C PRO A 62 -16.30 -9.04 -32.45
N THR A 63 -16.04 -9.77 -31.37
CA THR A 63 -14.95 -9.47 -30.44
C THR A 63 -13.62 -9.60 -31.18
N ALA A 64 -13.04 -8.47 -31.59
CA ALA A 64 -11.70 -8.46 -32.16
C ALA A 64 -10.73 -9.07 -31.13
N THR A 65 -10.02 -10.13 -31.52
CA THR A 65 -8.99 -10.75 -30.69
C THR A 65 -7.83 -9.77 -30.53
N VAL A 66 -7.75 -9.11 -29.37
CA VAL A 66 -6.64 -8.21 -29.05
C VAL A 66 -5.42 -9.07 -28.71
N THR A 67 -4.36 -8.96 -29.51
CA THR A 67 -3.10 -9.68 -29.29
C THR A 67 -2.26 -8.97 -28.22
N PRO A 68 -1.68 -9.69 -27.24
CA PRO A 68 -0.77 -9.11 -26.26
C PRO A 68 0.52 -8.59 -26.92
N ILE A 69 1.17 -7.62 -26.25
CA ILE A 69 2.44 -7.05 -26.71
C ILE A 69 3.59 -7.99 -26.30
N PRO A 70 4.57 -8.25 -27.19
CA PRO A 70 5.75 -9.04 -26.84
C PRO A 70 6.53 -8.45 -25.66
N SER A 71 6.97 -9.31 -24.73
CA SER A 71 7.71 -8.92 -23.52
C SER A 71 9.18 -8.53 -23.77
N ASP A 72 9.71 -8.75 -24.98
CA ASP A 72 11.10 -8.45 -25.35
C ASP A 72 11.34 -6.97 -25.69
N TRP A 73 10.31 -6.13 -25.61
CA TRP A 73 10.44 -4.69 -25.85
C TRP A 73 11.25 -3.99 -24.75
N PRO A 74 12.13 -3.03 -25.12
CA PRO A 74 12.97 -2.35 -24.14
C PRO A 74 12.13 -1.48 -23.20
N LEU A 75 12.43 -1.54 -21.90
CA LEU A 75 11.84 -0.66 -20.90
C LEU A 75 12.43 0.75 -21.05
N LEU A 76 11.62 1.72 -21.49
CA LEU A 76 12.07 3.08 -21.81
C LEU A 76 11.96 4.07 -20.64
N ALA A 77 11.34 3.67 -19.53
CA ALA A 77 11.19 4.45 -18.32
C ALA A 77 11.72 3.65 -17.12
N ASP A 78 12.40 4.32 -16.20
CA ASP A 78 12.88 3.70 -14.97
C ASP A 78 11.70 3.51 -13.99
N PRO A 79 11.27 2.27 -13.68
CA PRO A 79 10.14 2.03 -12.79
C PRO A 79 10.42 2.51 -11.36
N ASP A 80 11.69 2.60 -10.95
CA ASP A 80 12.09 3.09 -9.63
C ASP A 80 12.06 4.62 -9.53
N ALA A 81 11.96 5.32 -10.66
CA ALA A 81 11.76 6.77 -10.71
C ALA A 81 10.28 7.18 -10.64
N LEU A 82 9.35 6.22 -10.66
CA LEU A 82 7.90 6.46 -10.66
C LEU A 82 7.31 6.36 -9.26
N THR A 83 6.21 7.08 -9.03
CA THR A 83 5.33 6.77 -7.90
C THR A 83 4.52 5.53 -8.26
N ARG A 84 4.71 4.44 -7.49
CA ARG A 84 3.99 3.17 -7.68
C ARG A 84 2.99 2.99 -6.54
N ILE A 85 1.72 2.82 -6.87
CA ILE A 85 0.64 2.52 -5.93
C ILE A 85 0.07 1.16 -6.31
N CYS A 86 0.05 0.23 -5.38
CA CYS A 86 -0.35 -1.15 -5.58
C CYS A 86 -1.56 -1.46 -4.71
N GLU A 87 -2.52 -2.21 -5.22
CA GLU A 87 -3.52 -2.89 -4.39
C GLU A 87 -2.90 -4.13 -3.72
N ALA A 88 -3.24 -4.36 -2.45
CA ALA A 88 -2.87 -5.59 -1.75
C ALA A 88 -3.55 -6.81 -2.41
N PRO A 89 -2.88 -7.98 -2.45
CA PRO A 89 -3.50 -9.21 -2.94
C PRO A 89 -4.75 -9.57 -2.10
N PRO A 90 -5.82 -10.10 -2.72
CA PRO A 90 -7.12 -10.32 -2.06
C PRO A 90 -7.10 -11.28 -0.86
N ASP A 91 -6.17 -12.22 -0.84
CA ASP A 91 -6.06 -13.31 0.15
C ASP A 91 -4.70 -13.32 0.88
N GLY A 92 -3.79 -12.41 0.53
CA GLY A 92 -2.43 -12.38 1.10
C GLY A 92 -1.50 -13.47 0.58
N GLU A 93 -1.93 -14.33 -0.34
CA GLU A 93 -1.10 -15.37 -0.95
C GLU A 93 -0.50 -14.89 -2.29
N PHE A 94 0.78 -15.23 -2.54
CA PHE A 94 1.56 -14.67 -3.65
C PHE A 94 1.91 -15.66 -4.76
N ASP A 95 1.64 -16.94 -4.58
CA ASP A 95 2.21 -17.96 -5.46
C ASP A 95 1.55 -17.96 -6.86
N ASP A 96 0.28 -17.53 -6.96
CA ASP A 96 -0.49 -17.44 -8.21
C ASP A 96 -1.02 -16.02 -8.51
N THR A 97 -0.45 -14.98 -7.89
CA THR A 97 -0.91 -13.60 -8.07
C THR A 97 0.05 -12.77 -8.91
N ILE A 98 -0.51 -11.90 -9.75
CA ILE A 98 0.28 -10.88 -10.45
C ILE A 98 0.95 -9.99 -9.39
N ARG A 99 2.28 -9.92 -9.40
CA ARG A 99 3.03 -8.97 -8.57
C ARG A 99 2.95 -7.57 -9.16
N CYS A 100 2.71 -6.57 -8.30
CA CYS A 100 2.56 -5.17 -8.71
C CYS A 100 3.75 -4.64 -9.53
N GLY A 101 5.00 -4.85 -9.09
CA GLY A 101 6.18 -4.42 -9.82
C GLY A 101 6.24 -5.01 -11.24
N GLY A 102 6.01 -6.31 -11.38
CA GLY A 102 5.97 -6.99 -12.67
C GLY A 102 4.84 -6.48 -13.58
N ALA A 103 3.64 -6.26 -13.03
CA ALA A 103 2.53 -5.67 -13.75
C ALA A 103 2.87 -4.28 -14.32
N ILE A 104 3.46 -3.42 -13.49
CA ILE A 104 3.82 -2.06 -13.88
C ILE A 104 4.93 -2.09 -14.94
N GLU A 105 5.93 -2.96 -14.81
CA GLU A 105 6.99 -3.11 -15.82
C GLU A 105 6.43 -3.54 -17.18
N GLU A 106 5.61 -4.59 -17.24
CA GLU A 106 5.00 -5.02 -18.51
C GLU A 106 4.08 -3.95 -19.10
N ALA A 107 3.33 -3.25 -18.24
CA ALA A 107 2.47 -2.17 -18.68
C ALA A 107 3.25 -0.95 -19.22
N LEU A 108 4.42 -0.64 -18.64
CA LEU A 108 5.32 0.39 -19.17
C LEU A 108 5.92 -0.02 -20.51
N ARG A 109 6.27 -1.30 -20.71
CA ARG A 109 6.69 -1.82 -22.04
C ARG A 109 5.58 -1.63 -23.07
N ALA A 110 4.34 -1.94 -22.71
CA ALA A 110 3.16 -1.76 -23.56
C ALA A 110 2.91 -0.30 -23.96
N LEU A 111 3.28 0.68 -23.12
CA LEU A 111 3.22 2.10 -23.47
C LEU A 111 4.29 2.55 -24.48
N GLY A 112 5.38 1.79 -24.62
CA GLY A 112 6.51 2.12 -25.46
C GLY A 112 7.08 3.52 -25.15
N ALA A 113 7.27 4.34 -26.19
CA ALA A 113 7.89 5.67 -26.04
C ALA A 113 7.12 6.63 -25.10
N LYS A 114 5.81 6.41 -24.92
CA LYS A 114 4.97 7.24 -24.03
C LYS A 114 5.30 7.04 -22.55
N ALA A 115 5.94 5.92 -22.19
CA ALA A 115 6.33 5.61 -20.81
C ALA A 115 7.19 6.70 -20.17
N ARG A 116 7.97 7.46 -20.95
CA ARG A 116 8.83 8.54 -20.45
C ARG A 116 8.08 9.72 -19.82
N ALA A 117 6.79 9.88 -20.13
CA ALA A 117 5.97 10.96 -19.60
C ALA A 117 5.18 10.54 -18.34
N VAL A 118 5.25 9.27 -17.95
CA VAL A 118 4.55 8.73 -16.79
C VAL A 118 5.16 9.31 -15.52
N LEU A 119 4.29 9.74 -14.60
CA LEU A 119 4.68 10.24 -13.27
C LEU A 119 4.28 9.26 -12.16
N ARG A 120 3.15 8.56 -12.36
CA ARG A 120 2.59 7.59 -11.41
C ARG A 120 1.96 6.42 -12.14
N ALA A 121 2.07 5.24 -11.56
CA ALA A 121 1.37 4.03 -11.97
C ALA A 121 0.57 3.47 -10.79
N ASP A 122 -0.73 3.25 -11.01
CA ASP A 122 -1.67 2.69 -10.04
C ASP A 122 -2.09 1.29 -10.54
N PHE A 123 -1.71 0.23 -9.83
CA PHE A 123 -2.09 -1.16 -10.13
C PHE A 123 -3.24 -1.62 -9.23
N ALA A 124 -4.24 -2.28 -9.83
CA ALA A 124 -5.36 -2.91 -9.15
C ALA A 124 -5.72 -4.25 -9.82
N TYR A 125 -6.24 -5.18 -9.03
CA TYR A 125 -6.69 -6.48 -9.50
C TYR A 125 -8.09 -6.36 -10.13
N GLY A 126 -8.37 -7.21 -11.12
CA GLY A 126 -9.65 -7.19 -11.83
C GLY A 126 -9.75 -6.14 -12.95
N PRO A 127 -10.95 -6.02 -13.55
CA PRO A 127 -11.21 -5.06 -14.60
C PRO A 127 -11.32 -3.64 -14.04
N VAL A 128 -11.24 -2.66 -14.94
CA VAL A 128 -11.52 -1.27 -14.60
C VAL A 128 -13.03 -1.10 -14.41
N CYS A 129 -13.48 -0.69 -13.23
CA CYS A 129 -14.91 -0.41 -12.98
C CYS A 129 -15.17 1.05 -12.61
N PRO A 130 -16.37 1.57 -12.91
CA PRO A 130 -16.72 2.94 -12.57
C PRO A 130 -16.61 3.24 -11.06
N PRO A 131 -16.30 4.48 -10.67
CA PRO A 131 -16.24 4.87 -9.26
C PRO A 131 -17.53 4.51 -8.51
N GLY A 132 -17.39 3.90 -7.34
CA GLY A 132 -18.51 3.47 -6.49
C GLY A 132 -19.16 2.15 -6.90
N VAL A 133 -18.71 1.51 -7.98
CA VAL A 133 -19.15 0.18 -8.39
C VAL A 133 -18.15 -0.86 -7.87
N PRO A 134 -18.59 -1.89 -7.10
CA PRO A 134 -17.72 -2.99 -6.70
C PRO A 134 -17.11 -3.69 -7.92
N CYS A 135 -15.79 -3.84 -7.94
CA CYS A 135 -15.09 -4.60 -8.97
C CYS A 135 -15.00 -6.08 -8.59
N PRO A 136 -15.19 -7.01 -9.54
CA PRO A 136 -14.78 -8.38 -9.33
C PRO A 136 -13.24 -8.41 -9.25
N VAL A 137 -12.71 -9.02 -8.19
CA VAL A 137 -11.27 -9.21 -8.04
C VAL A 137 -10.87 -10.51 -8.72
N THR A 138 -9.84 -10.46 -9.56
CA THR A 138 -9.25 -11.63 -10.23
C THR A 138 -7.75 -11.65 -9.92
N PRO A 139 -7.21 -12.67 -9.23
CA PRO A 139 -5.78 -12.70 -8.85
C PRO A 139 -4.82 -12.80 -10.05
N ASP A 140 -5.31 -13.36 -11.15
CA ASP A 140 -4.60 -13.66 -12.40
C ASP A 140 -4.75 -12.56 -13.47
N ALA A 141 -5.47 -11.48 -13.17
CA ALA A 141 -5.65 -10.36 -14.09
C ALA A 141 -5.83 -9.04 -13.34
N GLY A 142 -5.35 -7.96 -13.94
CA GLY A 142 -5.45 -6.62 -13.37
C GLY A 142 -5.33 -5.53 -14.40
N HIS A 143 -5.20 -4.31 -13.92
CA HIS A 143 -4.99 -3.15 -14.76
C HIS A 143 -4.03 -2.16 -14.11
N VAL A 144 -3.30 -1.45 -14.96
CA VAL A 144 -2.41 -0.36 -14.56
C VAL A 144 -2.94 0.93 -15.16
N VAL A 145 -3.31 1.88 -14.31
CA VAL A 145 -3.68 3.25 -14.70
C VAL A 145 -2.45 4.14 -14.56
N PHE A 146 -2.09 4.84 -15.64
CA PHE A 146 -0.96 5.77 -15.59
C PHE A 146 -1.42 7.21 -15.45
N SER A 147 -0.75 7.97 -14.59
CA SER A 147 -0.90 9.41 -14.50
C SER A 147 0.26 10.11 -15.21
N TRP A 148 -0.08 11.04 -16.10
CA TRP A 148 0.85 11.91 -16.83
C TRP A 148 0.20 13.28 -17.10
N PRO A 149 0.93 14.29 -17.60
CA PRO A 149 0.36 15.63 -17.85
C PRO A 149 -0.74 15.68 -18.92
N ALA A 150 -0.76 14.73 -19.85
CA ALA A 150 -1.72 14.70 -20.95
C ALA A 150 -3.03 13.99 -20.57
N ARG A 151 -4.11 14.23 -21.31
CA ARG A 151 -5.37 13.46 -21.21
C ARG A 151 -5.69 12.84 -22.57
N PRO A 152 -6.39 11.69 -22.63
CA PRO A 152 -6.88 10.86 -21.50
C PRO A 152 -5.76 10.09 -20.79
N LEU A 153 -6.07 9.54 -19.60
CA LEU A 153 -5.16 8.61 -18.92
C LEU A 153 -5.22 7.25 -19.63
N PRO A 154 -4.08 6.62 -19.92
CA PRO A 154 -4.07 5.29 -20.51
C PRO A 154 -4.28 4.26 -19.39
N VAL A 155 -4.93 3.17 -19.75
CA VAL A 155 -4.96 1.95 -18.97
C VAL A 155 -4.34 0.85 -19.79
N VAL A 156 -3.51 0.05 -19.13
CA VAL A 156 -3.01 -1.20 -19.68
C VAL A 156 -3.60 -2.34 -18.86
N ARG A 157 -4.30 -3.27 -19.51
CA ARG A 157 -4.68 -4.53 -18.89
C ARG A 157 -3.45 -5.43 -18.81
N VAL A 158 -3.33 -6.18 -17.73
CA VAL A 158 -2.31 -7.21 -17.53
C VAL A 158 -2.98 -8.51 -17.10
N ALA A 159 -2.41 -9.64 -17.49
CA ALA A 159 -2.88 -10.97 -17.11
C ALA A 159 -1.71 -11.93 -16.96
N LEU A 160 -1.91 -13.04 -16.24
CA LEU A 160 -1.02 -14.20 -16.33
C LEU A 160 -1.40 -15.03 -17.55
N ASP A 161 -0.41 -15.49 -18.31
CA ASP A 161 -0.61 -16.49 -19.35
C ASP A 161 -0.65 -17.92 -18.77
N GLU A 162 -0.76 -18.93 -19.65
CA GLU A 162 -0.82 -20.34 -19.25
C GLU A 162 0.47 -20.86 -18.57
N TYR A 163 1.56 -20.09 -18.64
CA TYR A 163 2.85 -20.40 -18.02
C TYR A 163 3.13 -19.52 -16.78
N GLY A 164 2.17 -18.69 -16.37
CA GLY A 164 2.33 -17.76 -15.26
C GLY A 164 3.20 -16.54 -15.58
N ALA A 165 3.50 -16.27 -16.86
CA ALA A 165 4.17 -15.06 -17.26
C ALA A 165 3.16 -13.90 -17.35
N ILE A 166 3.58 -12.70 -16.91
CA ILE A 166 2.75 -11.51 -17.02
C ILE A 166 2.76 -11.04 -18.48
N ILE A 167 1.58 -10.92 -19.08
CA ILE A 167 1.36 -10.32 -20.40
C ILE A 167 0.62 -9.00 -20.27
N ALA A 168 0.94 -8.05 -21.14
CA ALA A 168 0.27 -6.75 -21.22
C ALA A 168 -0.45 -6.58 -22.56
N TYR A 169 -1.62 -5.96 -22.51
CA TYR A 169 -2.40 -5.62 -23.69
C TYR A 169 -2.09 -4.19 -24.15
N PRO A 170 -2.38 -3.84 -25.42
CA PRO A 170 -2.24 -2.47 -25.90
C PRO A 170 -2.97 -1.46 -25.00
N PRO A 171 -2.39 -0.25 -24.80
CA PRO A 171 -2.98 0.77 -23.95
C PRO A 171 -4.29 1.29 -24.54
N GLU A 172 -5.33 1.34 -23.71
CA GLU A 172 -6.65 1.88 -24.04
C GLU A 172 -6.89 3.17 -23.24
N PRO A 173 -7.71 4.12 -23.73
CA PRO A 173 -8.13 5.25 -22.90
C PRO A 173 -8.99 4.74 -21.74
N LEU A 174 -8.79 5.31 -20.54
CA LEU A 174 -9.66 5.03 -19.40
C LEU A 174 -11.14 5.27 -19.79
N PRO A 175 -12.06 4.31 -19.57
CA PRO A 175 -13.43 4.38 -20.10
C PRO A 175 -14.32 5.39 -19.36
N PHE A 176 -13.83 5.97 -18.27
CA PHE A 176 -14.48 7.02 -17.51
C PHE A 176 -13.46 8.03 -17.01
N GLU A 177 -13.92 9.21 -16.60
CA GLU A 177 -13.05 10.20 -15.97
C GLU A 177 -12.62 9.68 -14.59
N PRO A 178 -11.30 9.66 -14.28
CA PRO A 178 -10.86 9.21 -12.96
C PRO A 178 -11.33 10.23 -11.91
N PRO A 179 -11.56 9.78 -10.66
CA PRO A 179 -11.89 10.71 -9.59
C PRO A 179 -10.82 11.81 -9.49
N PRO A 180 -11.21 13.06 -9.17
CA PRO A 180 -10.23 14.10 -8.92
C PRO A 180 -9.30 13.65 -7.77
N PRO A 181 -8.01 14.02 -7.81
CA PRO A 181 -7.11 13.78 -6.70
C PRO A 181 -7.72 14.33 -5.39
N PRO A 182 -7.47 13.68 -4.24
CA PRO A 182 -8.02 14.15 -2.97
C PRO A 182 -7.53 15.57 -2.68
N VAL A 183 -8.42 16.40 -2.13
CA VAL A 183 -8.07 17.73 -1.67
C VAL A 183 -7.39 17.60 -0.31
N VAL A 184 -6.09 17.86 -0.28
CA VAL A 184 -5.29 17.73 0.93
C VAL A 184 -4.99 19.09 1.53
N THR A 185 -5.35 19.27 2.80
CA THR A 185 -4.82 20.37 3.62
C THR A 185 -3.47 19.94 4.16
N SER A 186 -2.39 20.44 3.57
CA SER A 186 -1.04 20.07 4.01
C SER A 186 -0.77 20.62 5.40
N PRO A 187 -0.40 19.76 6.38
CA PRO A 187 0.04 20.23 7.70
C PRO A 187 1.34 21.03 7.59
N PRO A 188 1.74 21.75 8.66
CA PRO A 188 3.03 22.42 8.69
C PRO A 188 4.19 21.46 8.44
N ALA A 189 5.23 21.97 7.78
CA ALA A 189 6.45 21.20 7.59
C ALA A 189 7.16 21.00 8.93
N ALA A 190 7.53 19.76 9.24
CA ALA A 190 8.24 19.43 10.47
C ALA A 190 9.29 18.34 10.24
N ARG A 191 10.22 18.23 11.20
CA ARG A 191 11.12 17.09 11.34
C ARG A 191 10.74 16.38 12.64
N PRO A 192 9.90 15.33 12.60
CA PRO A 192 9.63 14.54 13.79
C PRO A 192 10.95 13.98 14.34
N ASP A 193 11.00 13.86 15.67
CA ASP A 193 12.05 13.13 16.36
C ASP A 193 11.99 11.65 15.96
N VAL A 194 13.13 11.10 15.56
CA VAL A 194 13.25 9.74 15.03
C VAL A 194 14.16 8.87 15.89
N GLY A 195 14.47 9.32 17.12
CA GLY A 195 15.31 8.60 18.07
C GLY A 195 16.73 9.11 18.13
N GLU A 196 17.58 8.36 18.82
CA GLU A 196 18.95 8.77 19.12
C GLU A 196 19.87 8.53 17.91
N MET A 197 20.74 9.50 17.65
CA MET A 197 21.83 9.40 16.67
C MET A 197 21.43 8.95 15.24
N PRO A 198 20.40 9.54 14.60
CA PRO A 198 20.13 9.26 13.19
C PRO A 198 21.34 9.67 12.32
N PRO A 199 21.64 8.94 11.22
CA PRO A 199 22.72 9.30 10.32
C PRO A 199 22.45 10.68 9.69
N PRO A 200 23.48 11.40 9.20
CA PRO A 200 23.32 12.76 8.68
C PRO A 200 22.23 12.93 7.62
N GLU A 201 22.03 11.93 6.76
CA GLU A 201 20.95 11.93 5.76
C GLU A 201 19.57 12.02 6.39
N VAL A 202 19.33 11.33 7.51
CA VAL A 202 18.06 11.35 8.23
C VAL A 202 17.99 12.56 9.16
N ALA A 203 19.04 12.86 9.91
CA ALA A 203 19.10 13.98 10.86
C ALA A 203 18.90 15.34 10.19
N HIS A 204 19.51 15.54 9.02
CA HIS A 204 19.52 16.81 8.30
C HIS A 204 18.60 16.83 7.08
N ARG A 205 17.68 15.87 6.97
CA ARG A 205 16.70 15.82 5.87
C ARG A 205 15.87 17.11 5.80
N ALA A 206 15.45 17.50 4.60
CA ALA A 206 14.52 18.62 4.44
C ALA A 206 13.17 18.30 5.12
N PRO A 207 12.58 19.24 5.89
CA PRO A 207 11.24 19.03 6.47
C PRO A 207 10.18 18.97 5.37
N TYR A 208 9.24 18.03 5.50
CA TYR A 208 8.00 17.98 4.70
C TYR A 208 6.78 18.19 5.59
N PRO A 209 5.61 18.53 5.01
CA PRO A 209 4.34 18.47 5.74
C PRO A 209 4.22 17.17 6.54
N TYR A 210 4.15 17.28 7.86
CA TYR A 210 4.16 16.12 8.74
C TYR A 210 2.73 15.69 9.08
N CYS A 211 2.36 14.52 8.58
CA CYS A 211 0.99 14.02 8.68
C CYS A 211 0.65 13.42 10.04
N GLY A 212 1.64 12.94 10.81
CA GLY A 212 1.40 12.32 12.11
C GLY A 212 2.30 11.13 12.37
N GLN A 213 1.94 10.32 13.37
CA GLN A 213 2.68 9.11 13.70
C GLN A 213 1.81 8.03 14.33
N ASP A 214 2.11 6.78 13.98
CA ASP A 214 1.64 5.63 14.74
C ASP A 214 2.51 5.41 15.98
N GLY A 215 1.87 5.02 17.08
CA GLY A 215 2.56 4.59 18.29
C GLY A 215 2.28 3.13 18.59
N GLY A 216 3.31 2.31 18.80
CA GLY A 216 3.20 1.04 19.55
C GLY A 216 3.14 -0.27 18.77
N GLY A 217 3.56 -0.29 17.50
CA GLY A 217 3.74 -1.53 16.74
C GLY A 217 2.49 -2.38 16.55
N LEU A 218 2.65 -3.71 16.62
CA LEU A 218 1.61 -4.69 16.30
C LEU A 218 0.31 -4.52 17.13
N ILE A 219 0.37 -3.86 18.28
CA ILE A 219 -0.74 -3.69 19.23
C ILE A 219 -1.00 -2.23 19.61
N GLY A 220 -0.29 -1.30 19.00
CA GLY A 220 -0.35 0.12 19.32
C GLY A 220 -1.54 0.84 18.70
N PRO A 221 -1.97 2.00 19.24
CA PRO A 221 -2.95 2.83 18.59
C PRO A 221 -2.47 3.28 17.20
N VAL A 222 -3.33 3.07 16.20
CA VAL A 222 -3.14 3.55 14.83
C VAL A 222 -3.59 5.02 14.74
N ASP A 223 -2.75 5.89 14.19
CA ASP A 223 -3.11 7.26 13.85
C ASP A 223 -3.79 7.29 12.48
N GLU A 224 -5.07 6.95 12.45
CA GLU A 224 -5.87 6.88 11.22
C GLU A 224 -5.89 8.22 10.46
N VAL A 225 -5.92 9.34 11.20
CA VAL A 225 -5.93 10.70 10.61
C VAL A 225 -4.58 10.98 9.94
N GLY A 226 -3.47 10.66 10.60
CA GLY A 226 -2.15 10.85 10.03
C GLY A 226 -1.88 9.93 8.85
N ARG A 227 -2.30 8.66 8.92
CA ARG A 227 -2.21 7.73 7.79
C ARG A 227 -3.03 8.22 6.59
N ARG A 228 -4.26 8.68 6.82
CA ARG A 228 -5.11 9.23 5.76
C ARG A 228 -4.48 10.47 5.13
N CYS A 229 -3.94 11.39 5.94
CA CYS A 229 -3.21 12.56 5.46
C CYS A 229 -2.05 12.17 4.55
N PHE A 230 -1.25 11.16 4.94
CA PHE A 230 -0.09 10.74 4.16
C PHE A 230 -0.53 10.11 2.83
N LEU A 231 -1.47 9.16 2.87
CA LEU A 231 -2.00 8.50 1.67
C LEU A 231 -2.63 9.50 0.70
N ASP A 232 -3.48 10.41 1.19
CA ASP A 232 -4.09 11.42 0.34
C ASP A 232 -3.03 12.37 -0.25
N SER A 233 -1.97 12.71 0.50
CA SER A 233 -0.85 13.50 -0.04
C SER A 233 -0.14 12.78 -1.18
N VAL A 234 0.10 11.48 -1.06
CA VAL A 234 0.69 10.65 -2.12
C VAL A 234 -0.21 10.64 -3.35
N LEU A 235 -1.51 10.37 -3.16
CA LEU A 235 -2.50 10.37 -4.25
C LEU A 235 -2.67 11.75 -4.91
N ALA A 236 -2.41 12.83 -4.18
CA ALA A 236 -2.45 14.20 -4.68
C ALA A 236 -1.11 14.68 -5.29
N GLY A 237 -0.04 13.87 -5.27
CA GLY A 237 1.28 14.29 -5.74
C GLY A 237 1.91 15.39 -4.87
N ARG A 238 1.64 15.39 -3.56
CA ARG A 238 2.13 16.38 -2.61
C ARG A 238 3.15 15.78 -1.66
N ALA A 239 4.21 16.52 -1.37
CA ALA A 239 5.21 16.07 -0.42
C ALA A 239 4.60 15.89 0.98
N ALA A 240 4.96 14.80 1.66
CA ALA A 240 4.49 14.48 3.00
C ALA A 240 5.48 13.57 3.73
N GLU A 241 5.43 13.60 5.05
CA GLU A 241 6.16 12.71 5.95
C GLU A 241 5.23 12.11 7.01
N PHE A 242 5.41 10.83 7.32
CA PHE A 242 4.69 10.09 8.35
C PHE A 242 5.66 9.17 9.09
N VAL A 243 5.47 8.98 10.40
CA VAL A 243 6.37 8.12 11.19
C VAL A 243 5.60 6.93 11.74
N VAL A 244 6.17 5.74 11.61
CA VAL A 244 5.62 4.52 12.20
C VAL A 244 6.59 4.00 13.24
N ARG A 245 6.11 3.85 14.48
CA ARG A 245 6.91 3.24 15.56
C ARG A 245 6.39 1.83 15.82
N LEU A 246 7.23 0.86 15.53
CA LEU A 246 6.94 -0.55 15.61
C LEU A 246 7.71 -1.18 16.77
N VAL A 247 7.26 -2.35 17.21
CA VAL A 247 8.04 -3.27 18.02
C VAL A 247 8.11 -4.59 17.26
N THR A 248 9.29 -5.22 17.23
CA THR A 248 9.44 -6.56 16.69
C THR A 248 8.68 -7.58 17.54
N VAL A 249 8.58 -8.83 17.07
CA VAL A 249 7.94 -9.90 17.86
C VAL A 249 8.73 -10.22 19.13
N GLU A 250 10.02 -9.90 19.15
CA GLU A 250 10.92 -9.99 20.30
C GLU A 250 10.83 -8.78 21.25
N GLY A 251 10.10 -7.73 20.84
CA GLY A 251 9.85 -6.53 21.64
C GLY A 251 10.82 -5.38 21.39
N ASP A 252 11.73 -5.50 20.43
CA ASP A 252 12.69 -4.45 20.13
C ASP A 252 12.04 -3.33 19.29
N PRO A 253 12.30 -2.05 19.60
CA PRO A 253 11.69 -0.95 18.88
C PRO A 253 12.32 -0.75 17.49
N VAL A 254 11.47 -0.46 16.51
CA VAL A 254 11.86 -0.09 15.14
C VAL A 254 11.13 1.20 14.76
N THR A 255 11.85 2.20 14.24
CA THR A 255 11.23 3.44 13.75
C THR A 255 11.32 3.50 12.24
N GLU A 256 10.19 3.71 11.57
CA GLU A 256 10.13 3.94 10.13
C GLU A 256 9.71 5.38 9.82
N VAL A 257 10.47 6.06 8.97
CA VAL A 257 10.19 7.42 8.50
C VAL A 257 9.78 7.35 7.04
N TRP A 258 8.48 7.45 6.78
CA TRP A 258 7.86 7.40 5.47
C TRP A 258 7.85 8.77 4.83
N ARG A 259 8.44 8.91 3.65
CA ARG A 259 8.63 10.21 2.99
C ARG A 259 8.25 10.12 1.52
N PHE A 260 7.46 11.10 1.09
CA PHE A 260 7.14 11.31 -0.31
C PHE A 260 7.51 12.74 -0.70
N ALA A 261 8.23 12.90 -1.81
CA ALA A 261 8.70 14.20 -2.27
C ALA A 261 7.69 14.94 -3.18
N GLY A 262 6.54 14.33 -3.47
CA GLY A 262 5.56 14.81 -4.45
C GLY A 262 5.65 14.10 -5.81
N SER A 263 6.75 13.40 -6.07
CA SER A 263 6.93 12.51 -7.22
C SER A 263 7.98 11.44 -6.90
N GLY A 264 8.03 10.38 -7.70
CA GLY A 264 8.99 9.29 -7.55
C GLY A 264 8.61 8.29 -6.45
N PRO A 265 9.54 7.44 -6.02
CA PRO A 265 9.24 6.38 -5.07
C PRO A 265 8.97 6.94 -3.67
N ILE A 266 8.31 6.13 -2.84
CA ILE A 266 8.22 6.42 -1.41
C ILE A 266 9.55 6.03 -0.77
N VAL A 267 10.20 6.97 -0.10
CA VAL A 267 11.44 6.69 0.64
C VAL A 267 11.08 6.36 2.07
N VAL A 268 11.52 5.21 2.56
CA VAL A 268 11.34 4.79 3.95
C VAL A 268 12.72 4.64 4.60
N TYR A 269 12.99 5.43 5.63
CA TYR A 269 14.14 5.18 6.49
C TYR A 269 13.73 4.25 7.62
N VAL A 270 14.51 3.20 7.89
CA VAL A 270 14.23 2.24 8.95
C VAL A 270 15.37 2.28 9.95
N ASP A 271 15.06 2.63 11.19
CA ASP A 271 15.95 2.52 12.33
C ASP A 271 15.85 1.11 12.92
N GLN A 272 16.91 0.32 12.78
CA GLN A 272 17.04 -1.00 13.38
C GLN A 272 18.14 -1.01 14.46
N THR A 273 18.63 0.14 14.90
CA THR A 273 19.74 0.24 15.86
C THR A 273 19.43 -0.42 17.21
N GLN A 274 18.16 -0.55 17.57
CA GLN A 274 17.69 -1.18 18.79
C GLN A 274 17.17 -2.61 18.60
N ASP A 275 17.12 -3.12 17.36
CA ASP A 275 16.73 -4.50 17.06
C ASP A 275 17.91 -5.44 17.23
N SER A 276 17.89 -6.19 18.33
CA SER A 276 18.95 -7.12 18.74
C SER A 276 19.09 -8.36 17.85
N PHE A 277 18.10 -8.62 16.99
CA PHE A 277 18.08 -9.71 16.02
C PHE A 277 18.33 -9.24 14.58
N SER A 278 18.42 -7.93 14.36
CA SER A 278 18.82 -7.35 13.07
C SER A 278 20.33 -7.19 12.93
N THR A 279 20.76 -6.71 11.76
CA THR A 279 22.14 -6.27 11.54
C THR A 279 22.46 -4.90 12.18
N GLY A 280 21.48 -4.27 12.83
CA GLY A 280 21.56 -2.92 13.36
C GLY A 280 21.60 -1.84 12.28
N GLY A 281 21.71 -0.60 12.74
CA GLY A 281 21.92 0.58 11.90
C GLY A 281 20.66 1.09 11.23
N TRP A 282 20.85 1.92 10.21
CA TRP A 282 19.78 2.54 9.44
C TRP A 282 19.74 2.00 8.02
N LEU A 283 18.53 1.76 7.52
CA LEU A 283 18.28 1.42 6.13
C LEU A 283 17.54 2.57 5.43
N ARG A 284 17.80 2.72 4.14
CA ARG A 284 17.02 3.54 3.21
C ARG A 284 16.38 2.61 2.19
N LEU A 285 15.06 2.63 2.15
CA LEU A 285 14.26 1.88 1.20
C LEU A 285 13.64 2.86 0.20
N ALA A 286 13.61 2.50 -1.08
CA ALA A 286 12.80 3.17 -2.10
C ALA A 286 11.71 2.19 -2.56
N CYS A 287 10.46 2.44 -2.15
CA CYS A 287 9.37 1.47 -2.23
C CYS A 287 8.20 1.94 -3.09
N SER A 288 7.42 0.98 -3.59
CA SER A 288 6.01 1.20 -3.91
C SER A 288 5.15 1.27 -2.63
N LEU A 289 4.00 1.94 -2.73
CA LEU A 289 3.00 2.00 -1.67
C LEU A 289 1.91 0.96 -1.93
N VAL A 290 1.73 0.00 -1.03
CA VAL A 290 0.64 -0.98 -1.09
C VAL A 290 -0.54 -0.46 -0.29
N ARG A 291 -1.72 -0.45 -0.88
CA ARG A 291 -2.99 -0.09 -0.22
C ARG A 291 -3.72 -1.37 0.16
N ASP A 292 -4.11 -1.49 1.43
CA ASP A 292 -4.95 -2.62 1.84
C ASP A 292 -6.44 -2.26 1.66
N ALA A 293 -7.32 -3.23 1.95
CA ALA A 293 -8.76 -3.07 1.83
C ALA A 293 -9.34 -1.97 2.75
N ALA A 294 -8.70 -1.69 3.90
CA ALA A 294 -9.11 -0.57 4.73
C ALA A 294 -8.59 0.77 4.16
N PRO A 295 -9.41 1.84 4.12
CA PRO A 295 -9.10 3.01 3.30
C PRO A 295 -8.01 3.94 3.84
N TRP A 296 -7.38 3.59 4.97
CA TRP A 296 -6.25 4.32 5.58
C TRP A 296 -5.04 3.43 5.84
N THR A 297 -5.11 2.13 5.55
CA THR A 297 -3.98 1.21 5.75
C THR A 297 -3.15 1.15 4.49
N PHE A 298 -1.85 1.30 4.68
CA PHE A 298 -0.86 1.12 3.63
C PHE A 298 0.38 0.44 4.20
N GLY A 299 1.09 -0.25 3.31
CA GLY A 299 2.32 -0.97 3.58
C GLY A 299 3.37 -0.73 2.50
N ARG A 300 4.52 -1.39 2.69
CA ARG A 300 5.63 -1.38 1.72
C ARG A 300 5.34 -2.45 0.67
N GLY A 301 5.50 -2.12 -0.60
CA GLY A 301 5.56 -3.11 -1.67
C GLY A 301 7.00 -3.42 -2.05
N ASP A 302 7.25 -3.56 -3.35
CA ASP A 302 8.58 -3.74 -3.92
C ASP A 302 9.50 -2.58 -3.50
N CYS A 303 10.62 -2.91 -2.86
CA CYS A 303 11.58 -1.95 -2.32
C CYS A 303 13.01 -2.24 -2.80
N THR A 304 13.73 -1.18 -3.17
CA THR A 304 15.20 -1.22 -3.31
C THR A 304 15.84 -0.79 -1.98
N VAL A 305 16.77 -1.59 -1.47
CA VAL A 305 17.37 -1.44 -0.14
C VAL A 305 18.79 -0.87 -0.23
N THR A 306 19.10 0.13 0.58
CA THR A 306 20.46 0.69 0.75
C THR A 306 20.76 0.85 2.23
N ARG A 307 21.90 0.33 2.70
CA ARG A 307 22.35 0.56 4.08
C ARG A 307 23.00 1.93 4.20
N LEU A 308 22.65 2.67 5.25
CA LEU A 308 23.27 3.95 5.57
C LEU A 308 24.52 3.76 6.45
N PRO A 309 25.51 4.66 6.34
CA PRO A 309 26.74 4.61 7.13
C PRO A 309 26.51 4.87 8.62
#